data_AF-A0A1G1GNB3-F1
#
_entry.id   AF-A0A1G1GNB3-F1
#
_cell.length_a   1.000
_cell.length_b   1.000
_cell.length_c   1.000
_cell.angle_alpha   90.00
_cell.angle_beta   90.00
_cell.angle_gamma   90.00
#
_symmetry.space_group_name_H-M   'P 1'
#
loop_
_entity.id
_entity.type
_entity.pdbx_description
1 polymer ?
#
loop_
_entity_poly.entity_id
_entity_poly.type
_entity_poly.pdbx_seq_one_letter_code
_entity_poly.pdbx_strand_id
1 'polypeptide(L)'
;MKGKLKLILIIILSVGWLFPAYIAIRTFLNYLDEEVSDLLRHGQAMFNFPFILVVQQWTDVAFVWFGAALLFWSFIGARYILKNGENKE
;
A
#
# COMPACT_ATOMS: atom_id res chain seq x y z
N MET A 1 -29.41 2.96 -2.39
CA MET A 1 -28.23 3.39 -1.58
C MET A 1 -27.29 2.26 -1.18
N LYS A 2 -27.77 1.14 -0.61
CA LYS A 2 -26.90 0.06 -0.07
C LYS A 2 -25.89 -0.54 -1.05
N GLY A 3 -26.23 -0.67 -2.34
CA GLY A 3 -25.31 -1.20 -3.37
C GLY A 3 -24.15 -0.26 -3.71
N LYS A 4 -24.39 1.06 -3.74
CA LYS A 4 -23.36 2.06 -4.02
C LYS A 4 -22.32 2.12 -2.89
N LEU A 5 -22.77 2.00 -1.64
CA LEU A 5 -21.87 1.96 -0.48
C LEU A 5 -20.95 0.74 -0.51
N LYS A 6 -21.48 -0.45 -0.83
CA LYS A 6 -20.67 -1.66 -0.99
C LYS A 6 -19.61 -1.50 -2.07
N LEU A 7 -19.99 -0.90 -3.21
CA LEU A 7 -19.07 -0.68 -4.32
C LEU A 7 -17.93 0.28 -3.93
N ILE A 8 -18.24 1.37 -3.23
CA ILE A 8 -17.24 2.31 -2.71
C ILE A 8 -16.27 1.60 -1.74
N LEU A 9 -16.78 0.79 -0.82
CA LEU A 9 -15.94 0.04 0.13
C LEU A 9 -15.00 -0.93 -0.58
N ILE A 10 -15.49 -1.62 -1.62
CA ILE A 10 -14.66 -2.54 -2.43
C ILE A 10 -13.54 -1.78 -3.15
N ILE A 11 -13.84 -0.61 -3.72
CA ILE A 11 -12.84 0.24 -4.36
C ILE A 11 -11.79 0.66 -3.33
N ILE A 12 -12.21 1.24 -2.20
CA ILE A 12 -11.30 1.70 -1.15
C ILE A 12 -10.43 0.55 -0.64
N LEU A 13 -11.00 -0.64 -0.42
CA LEU A 13 -10.23 -1.80 0.00
C LEU A 13 -9.19 -2.20 -1.06
N SER A 14 -9.56 -2.19 -2.34
CA SER A 14 -8.72 -2.70 -3.43
C SER A 14 -7.58 -1.76 -3.84
N VAL A 15 -7.81 -0.44 -3.82
CA VAL A 15 -6.80 0.57 -4.22
C VAL A 15 -6.27 1.38 -3.04
N GLY A 16 -6.79 1.18 -1.83
CA GLY A 16 -6.39 1.95 -0.64
C GLY A 16 -4.92 1.79 -0.26
N TRP A 17 -4.27 0.68 -0.65
CA TRP A 17 -2.84 0.47 -0.45
C TRP A 17 -1.95 1.34 -1.37
N LEU A 18 -2.49 1.86 -2.48
CA LEU A 18 -1.73 2.70 -3.41
C LEU A 18 -1.36 4.05 -2.80
N PHE A 19 -2.22 4.60 -1.93
CA PHE A 19 -1.97 5.87 -1.28
C PHE A 19 -0.74 5.84 -0.35
N PRO A 20 -0.63 4.93 0.64
CA PRO A 20 0.57 4.82 1.47
C PRO A 20 1.80 4.41 0.65
N ALA A 21 1.65 3.55 -0.36
CA ALA A 21 2.75 3.19 -1.26
C ALA A 21 3.28 4.41 -2.04
N TYR A 22 2.39 5.26 -2.55
CA TYR A 22 2.75 6.50 -3.24
C TYR A 22 3.53 7.44 -2.32
N ILE A 23 3.09 7.61 -1.07
CA ILE A 23 3.79 8.44 -0.09
C ILE A 23 5.20 7.88 0.16
N ALA A 24 5.34 6.58 0.43
CA ALA A 24 6.64 5.95 0.67
C ALA A 24 7.61 6.17 -0.50
N ILE A 25 7.16 5.93 -1.74
CA ILE A 25 7.95 6.12 -2.95
C ILE A 25 8.35 7.59 -3.10
N ARG A 26 7.41 8.52 -2.94
CA ARG A 26 7.70 9.95 -3.10
C ARG A 26 8.69 10.44 -2.05
N THR A 27 8.54 10.05 -0.79
CA THR A 27 9.49 10.39 0.27
C THR A 27 10.87 9.81 -0.02
N PHE A 28 10.95 8.59 -0.53
CA PHE A 28 12.21 7.98 -0.92
C PHE A 28 12.88 8.71 -2.10
N LEU A 29 12.12 9.07 -3.14
CA LEU A 29 12.65 9.84 -4.26
C LEU A 29 13.13 11.23 -3.84
N ASN A 30 12.40 11.92 -2.96
CA ASN A 30 12.83 13.20 -2.41
C ASN A 30 14.13 13.07 -1.62
N TYR A 31 14.28 12.00 -0.83
CA TYR A 31 15.54 11.71 -0.14
C TYR A 31 16.70 11.51 -1.13
N LEU A 32 16.47 10.80 -2.23
CA LEU A 32 17.48 10.61 -3.27
C LEU A 32 17.82 11.90 -4.02
N ASP A 33 16.87 12.81 -4.21
CA ASP A 33 17.11 14.07 -4.92
C ASP A 33 17.81 15.11 -4.03
N GLU A 34 17.36 15.27 -2.78
CA GLU A 34 17.86 16.31 -1.88
C GLU A 34 19.11 15.83 -1.12
N GLU A 35 19.01 14.74 -0.35
CA GLU A 35 20.06 14.34 0.59
C GLU A 35 21.27 13.71 -0.12
N VAL A 36 21.03 12.86 -1.12
CA VAL A 36 22.14 12.22 -1.86
C VAL A 36 22.88 13.26 -2.71
N SER A 37 22.18 14.24 -3.29
CA SER A 37 22.84 15.29 -4.05
C SER A 37 23.69 16.21 -3.15
N ASP A 38 23.21 16.51 -1.94
CA ASP A 38 23.98 17.28 -0.96
C ASP A 38 25.15 16.51 -0.36
N LEU A 39 25.00 15.20 -0.09
CA LEU A 39 26.12 14.34 0.31
C LEU A 39 27.22 14.30 -0.76
N LEU A 40 26.84 14.25 -2.04
CA LEU A 40 27.79 14.26 -3.15
C LEU A 40 28.47 15.62 -3.34
N ARG A 41 27.79 16.73 -3.02
CA ARG A 41 28.32 18.09 -3.21
C ARG A 41 29.12 18.61 -2.02
N HIS A 42 28.63 18.36 -0.81
CA HIS A 42 29.13 18.97 0.43
C HIS A 42 29.78 17.96 1.38
N GLY A 43 29.69 16.66 1.08
CA GLY A 43 30.27 15.59 1.91
C GLY A 43 29.61 15.43 3.28
N GLN A 44 28.48 16.12 3.51
CA GLN A 44 27.75 16.11 4.77
C GLN A 44 26.26 15.99 4.50
N ALA A 45 25.60 15.18 5.31
CA ALA A 45 24.15 15.11 5.41
C ALA A 45 23.61 16.45 5.93
N MET A 46 22.73 17.12 5.20
CA MET A 46 22.13 18.39 5.64
C MET A 46 20.85 18.18 6.44
N PHE A 47 20.14 17.06 6.24
CA PHE A 47 18.86 16.82 6.91
C PHE A 47 18.96 15.85 8.08
N ASN A 48 18.51 16.31 9.26
CA ASN A 48 18.26 15.48 10.43
C ASN A 48 16.92 14.73 10.38
N PHE A 49 16.19 14.80 9.27
CA PHE A 49 14.87 14.18 9.14
C PHE A 49 15.01 12.65 8.94
N PRO A 50 14.25 11.82 9.68
CA PRO A 50 14.41 10.37 9.64
C PRO A 50 13.70 9.76 8.42
N PHE A 51 14.17 10.08 7.20
CA PHE A 51 13.55 9.67 5.92
C PHE A 51 13.31 8.17 5.85
N ILE A 52 14.32 7.35 6.17
CA ILE A 52 14.21 5.89 6.10
C ILE A 52 13.13 5.35 7.03
N LEU A 53 13.01 5.90 8.24
CA LEU A 53 11.98 5.48 9.19
C LEU A 53 10.58 5.81 8.67
N VAL A 54 10.40 7.00 8.08
CA VAL A 54 9.12 7.43 7.50
C VAL A 54 8.76 6.55 6.30
N VAL A 55 9.71 6.30 5.39
CA VAL A 55 9.51 5.40 4.25
C VAL A 55 9.09 4.02 4.73
N GLN A 56 9.80 3.46 5.70
CA GLN A 56 9.49 2.15 6.28
C GLN A 56 8.06 2.10 6.84
N GLN A 57 7.65 3.09 7.65
CA GLN A 57 6.31 3.13 8.22
C GLN A 57 5.21 3.15 7.14
N TRP A 58 5.38 3.96 6.09
CA TRP A 58 4.40 4.03 5.00
C TRP A 58 4.39 2.75 4.15
N THR A 59 5.56 2.13 3.95
CA THR A 59 5.67 0.83 3.29
C THR A 59 4.95 -0.27 4.09
N ASP A 60 5.13 -0.31 5.41
CA ASP A 60 4.46 -1.28 6.29
C ASP A 60 2.95 -1.11 6.22
N VAL A 61 2.45 0.12 6.30
CA VAL A 61 1.01 0.42 6.14
C VAL A 61 0.49 -0.04 4.79
N ALA A 62 1.23 0.20 3.70
CA ALA A 62 0.85 -0.25 2.37
C ALA A 62 0.75 -1.78 2.27
N PHE A 63 1.74 -2.51 2.81
CA PHE A 63 1.74 -3.97 2.79
C PHE A 63 0.66 -4.58 3.67
N VAL A 64 0.41 -4.02 4.86
CA VAL A 64 -0.68 -4.47 5.73
C VAL A 64 -2.03 -4.32 5.02
N TRP A 65 -2.26 -3.16 4.39
CA TRP A 65 -3.49 -2.93 3.64
C TRP A 65 -3.62 -3.87 2.43
N PHE A 66 -2.54 -4.04 1.67
CA PHE A 66 -2.50 -4.95 0.53
C PHE A 66 -2.76 -6.40 0.94
N GLY A 67 -2.15 -6.86 2.04
CA GLY A 67 -2.39 -8.18 2.62
C GLY A 67 -3.85 -8.37 3.04
N ALA A 68 -4.46 -7.37 3.68
CA ALA A 68 -5.88 -7.40 4.02
C ALA A 68 -6.77 -7.50 2.77
N ALA A 69 -6.46 -6.74 1.71
CA ALA A 69 -7.17 -6.81 0.44
C ALA A 69 -7.04 -8.20 -0.21
N LEU A 70 -5.83 -8.78 -0.23
CA LEU A 70 -5.60 -10.12 -0.75
C LEU A 70 -6.41 -11.17 0.00
N LEU A 71 -6.34 -11.17 1.34
CA LEU A 71 -7.08 -12.13 2.17
C LEU A 71 -8.59 -12.04 1.92
N PHE A 72 -9.12 -10.82 1.83
CA PHE A 72 -10.53 -10.59 1.53
C PHE A 72 -10.94 -11.19 0.18
N TRP A 73 -10.15 -10.93 -0.88
CA TRP A 73 -10.45 -11.45 -2.21
C TRP A 73 -10.25 -12.96 -2.31
N SER A 74 -9.21 -13.51 -1.69
CA SER A 74 -8.98 -14.95 -1.60
C SER A 74 -10.15 -15.66 -0.90
N PHE A 75 -10.69 -15.09 0.18
CA PHE A 75 -11.84 -15.64 0.88
C PHE A 75 -13.11 -15.63 0.02
N ILE A 76 -13.38 -14.53 -0.69
CA ILE A 76 -14.53 -14.45 -1.62
C ILE A 76 -14.38 -15.48 -2.75
N GLY A 77 -13.20 -15.58 -3.34
CA GLY A 77 -12.90 -16.54 -4.39
C GLY A 77 -13.10 -17.98 -3.91
N ALA A 78 -12.56 -18.33 -2.74
CA ALA A 78 -12.73 -19.64 -2.13
C ALA A 78 -14.20 -19.99 -1.90
N ARG A 79 -14.99 -19.05 -1.35
CA ARG A 79 -16.44 -19.27 -1.17
C ARG A 79 -17.18 -19.49 -2.48
N TYR A 80 -16.82 -18.75 -3.52
CA TYR A 80 -17.44 -18.90 -4.83
C TYR A 80 -17.13 -20.28 -5.45
N ILE A 81 -15.88 -20.74 -5.32
CA ILE A 81 -15.45 -22.07 -5.79
C ILE A 81 -16.19 -23.17 -5.04
N LEU A 82 -16.22 -23.12 -3.70
CA LEU A 82 -16.88 -24.14 -2.87
C LEU A 82 -18.39 -24.22 -3.15
N LYS A 83 -19.08 -23.08 -3.21
CA LYS A 83 -20.52 -23.04 -3.52
C LYS A 83 -20.85 -23.60 -4.92
N ASN A 84 -19.97 -23.41 -5.89
CA ASN A 84 -20.17 -23.94 -7.24
C ASN A 84 -19.78 -25.42 -7.37
N GLY A 85 -18.98 -25.95 -6.45
CA GLY A 85 -18.70 -27.38 -6.33
C GLY A 85 -19.91 -28.15 -5.81
N GLU A 86 -20.57 -27.64 -4.77
CA GLU A 86 -21.76 -28.28 -4.17
C GLU A 86 -22.98 -28.33 -5.10
N ASN A 87 -23.16 -27.34 -5.99
CA ASN A 87 -24.30 -27.32 -6.93
C ASN A 87 -24.13 -28.27 -8.14
N LYS A 88 -23.02 -29.00 -8.23
CA LYS A 88 -22.73 -29.94 -9.33
C LYS A 88 -22.89 -31.41 -8.93
N GLU A 89 -23.10 -31.69 -7.65
CA GLU A 89 -23.47 -33.03 -7.14
C GLU A 89 -24.99 -33.13 -6.98
#